data_AF-A0A8H5G2F0-F1
#
_entry.id   AF-A0A8H5G2F0-F1
#
_cell.length_a   1.000
_cell.length_b   1.000
_cell.length_c   1.000
_cell.angle_alpha   90.00
_cell.angle_beta   90.00
_cell.angle_gamma   90.00
#
_symmetry.space_group_name_H-M   'P 1'
#
loop_
_entity.id
_entity.type
_entity.pdbx_description
1 polymer ?
#
loop_
_entity_poly.entity_id
_entity_poly.type
_entity_poly.pdbx_seq_one_letter_code
_entity_poly.pdbx_strand_id
1 'polypeptide(L)'
;MTSPSATAYLFLVESVDLFGRTTVNGALYGISFTLYCLCVPLLFRQLKDPCQRRRNIGTIAYISLVMAMGLISLALDNRIIQISHIDQGQEPGGGLAYELSNVVSGLPISCAVDTAMFVVDILTTVMQIWRTWIVWSTTGNAVLIILVPVLLFVAFTGVQIAENVILRHPNLYSRQVLPSLPLASQSLSISIASITTILISTRIAIVPLVHKKGHLATTTLPGAMLFTGTEPFIRSSSSLYSNHCSLLLSSKLISNSYITSQMPPKSRKHKTRKVPTVTASSDSTPSVEPGSDSGDGAEKMAEAIRKCTQCWVVASPEVKLRFCSKCRAVMYCSPECQLADWKKHKPVCAVNVAQAAQLAAADKLKDLVGLYPPCLPENPTGITFVELDAKLEKWVKYFGSTLMYSTIHALKLPLYFPRARTHLLRVVVVYNPDNDGNVGRFFNLDEVEVMPLELAGRIDSACKMSVDQLRSMREESESDGRGLVVAAAVFCKPLAVQIVPFGSITGPHMKRIKWVENWEKNLRGCIETGNPNFEPA
;
A
#
# COMPACT_ATOMS: atom_id res chain seq x y z
N MET A 1 -26.05 50.42 17.39
CA MET A 1 -24.59 50.55 17.33
C MET A 1 -24.00 49.22 17.80
N THR A 2 -23.55 48.38 16.88
CA THR A 2 -22.89 47.10 17.18
C THR A 2 -21.54 47.38 17.85
N SER A 3 -21.16 46.60 18.87
CA SER A 3 -19.88 46.78 19.55
C SER A 3 -18.71 46.56 18.57
N PRO A 4 -17.57 47.25 18.72
CA PRO A 4 -16.40 47.06 17.86
C PRO A 4 -15.90 45.61 17.78
N SER A 5 -16.15 44.83 18.83
CA SER A 5 -15.85 43.39 18.91
C SER A 5 -16.74 42.54 17.99
N ALA A 6 -18.01 42.89 17.82
CA ALA A 6 -18.94 42.14 16.98
C ALA A 6 -18.61 42.33 15.48
N THR A 7 -18.17 43.51 15.10
CA THR A 7 -17.75 43.81 13.71
C THR A 7 -16.48 43.07 13.34
N ALA A 8 -15.46 43.08 14.22
CA ALA A 8 -14.21 42.34 14.00
C ALA A 8 -14.44 40.82 13.90
N TYR A 9 -15.39 40.29 14.67
CA TYR A 9 -15.79 38.89 14.65
C TYR A 9 -16.44 38.50 13.32
N LEU A 10 -17.36 39.32 12.82
CA LEU A 10 -18.07 39.06 11.56
C LEU A 10 -17.10 39.04 10.37
N PHE A 11 -16.12 39.96 10.34
CA PHE A 11 -15.05 39.94 9.35
C PHE A 11 -14.19 38.68 9.40
N LEU A 12 -13.92 38.15 10.60
CA LEU A 12 -13.17 36.90 10.74
C LEU A 12 -13.95 35.72 10.13
N VAL A 13 -15.25 35.61 10.42
CA VAL A 13 -16.11 34.55 9.89
C VAL A 13 -16.21 34.62 8.38
N GLU A 14 -16.43 35.82 7.84
CA GLU A 14 -16.49 36.07 6.40
C GLU A 14 -15.16 35.70 5.71
N SER A 15 -14.03 36.09 6.31
CA SER A 15 -12.70 35.76 5.78
C SER A 15 -12.45 34.26 5.75
N VAL A 16 -12.87 33.54 6.79
CA VAL A 16 -12.65 32.08 6.86
C VAL A 16 -13.61 31.31 5.96
N ASP A 17 -14.87 31.73 5.82
CA ASP A 17 -15.81 31.14 4.84
C ASP A 17 -15.28 31.30 3.42
N LEU A 18 -14.84 32.52 3.07
CA LEU A 18 -14.28 32.83 1.75
C LEU A 18 -13.00 32.04 1.44
N PHE A 19 -12.01 32.08 2.34
CA PHE A 19 -10.75 31.35 2.18
C PHE A 19 -10.99 29.85 2.09
N GLY A 20 -11.91 29.38 2.92
CA GLY A 20 -12.27 28.00 2.99
C GLY A 20 -12.87 27.46 1.67
N ARG A 21 -13.97 28.07 1.22
CA ARG A 21 -14.76 27.56 0.09
C ARG A 21 -14.03 27.67 -1.24
N THR A 22 -13.08 28.60 -1.35
CA THR A 22 -12.26 28.79 -2.56
C THR A 22 -10.92 28.06 -2.48
N THR A 23 -10.08 28.41 -1.50
CA THR A 23 -8.66 28.03 -1.50
C THR A 23 -8.45 26.64 -0.91
N VAL A 24 -9.04 26.36 0.26
CA VAL A 24 -8.94 25.03 0.89
C VAL A 24 -9.63 23.99 0.03
N ASN A 25 -10.82 24.31 -0.49
CA ASN A 25 -11.57 23.46 -1.42
C ASN A 25 -10.78 23.13 -2.69
N GLY A 26 -10.25 24.16 -3.35
CA GLY A 26 -9.44 23.98 -4.56
C GLY A 26 -8.20 23.12 -4.31
N ALA A 27 -7.49 23.33 -3.19
CA ALA A 27 -6.31 22.55 -2.85
C ALA A 27 -6.63 21.07 -2.58
N LEU A 28 -7.67 20.80 -1.79
CA LEU A 28 -8.07 19.43 -1.45
C LEU A 28 -8.65 18.67 -2.65
N TYR A 29 -9.40 19.36 -3.51
CA TYR A 29 -9.82 18.82 -4.80
C TYR A 29 -8.60 18.52 -5.69
N GLY A 30 -7.62 19.42 -5.75
CA GLY A 30 -6.39 19.24 -6.52
C GLY A 30 -5.60 17.99 -6.08
N ILE A 31 -5.42 17.79 -4.76
CA ILE A 31 -4.79 16.58 -4.21
C ILE A 31 -5.58 15.35 -4.65
N SER A 32 -6.90 15.37 -4.50
CA SER A 32 -7.77 14.25 -4.88
C SER A 32 -7.74 13.95 -6.38
N PHE A 33 -7.61 14.97 -7.22
CA PHE A 33 -7.47 14.84 -8.66
C PHE A 33 -6.11 14.23 -9.07
N THR A 34 -5.01 14.65 -8.43
CA THR A 34 -3.70 14.04 -8.71
C THR A 34 -3.71 12.54 -8.38
N LEU A 35 -4.31 12.21 -7.24
CA LEU A 35 -4.52 10.85 -6.78
C LEU A 35 -5.41 10.06 -7.78
N TYR A 36 -6.49 10.65 -8.29
CA TYR A 36 -7.34 10.06 -9.32
C TYR A 36 -6.54 9.74 -10.60
N CYS A 37 -5.72 10.70 -11.06
CA CYS A 37 -4.85 10.54 -12.23
C CYS A 37 -3.79 9.44 -12.07
N LEU A 38 -3.35 9.16 -10.84
CA LEU A 38 -2.44 8.05 -10.55
C LEU A 38 -3.18 6.70 -10.51
N CYS A 39 -4.37 6.65 -9.94
CA CYS A 39 -5.12 5.41 -9.74
C CYS A 39 -5.82 4.89 -10.99
N VAL A 40 -6.37 5.76 -11.83
CA VAL A 40 -7.10 5.36 -13.03
C VAL A 40 -6.23 4.53 -13.98
N PRO A 41 -5.00 4.93 -14.36
CA PRO A 41 -4.12 4.11 -15.20
C PRO A 41 -3.76 2.75 -14.58
N LEU A 42 -3.64 2.66 -13.25
CA LEU A 42 -3.36 1.41 -12.55
C LEU A 42 -4.57 0.46 -12.64
N LEU A 43 -5.78 0.97 -12.42
CA LEU A 43 -7.02 0.20 -12.57
C LEU A 43 -7.23 -0.23 -14.02
N PHE A 44 -6.92 0.64 -15.00
CA PHE A 44 -6.96 0.31 -16.42
C PHE A 44 -6.01 -0.83 -16.78
N ARG A 45 -4.81 -0.88 -16.21
CA ARG A 45 -3.87 -2.01 -16.41
C ARG A 45 -4.42 -3.32 -15.83
N GLN A 46 -5.13 -3.25 -14.71
CA GLN A 46 -5.79 -4.39 -14.08
C GLN A 46 -7.08 -4.84 -14.79
N LEU A 47 -7.54 -4.13 -15.84
CA LEU A 47 -8.67 -4.58 -16.68
C LEU A 47 -8.31 -5.75 -17.61
N LYS A 48 -7.00 -6.03 -17.77
CA LYS A 48 -6.52 -7.18 -18.56
C LYS A 48 -6.90 -8.52 -17.93
N ASP A 49 -7.15 -8.54 -16.62
CA ASP A 49 -7.56 -9.75 -15.90
C ASP A 49 -9.08 -9.97 -16.02
N PRO A 50 -9.55 -11.01 -16.73
CA PRO A 50 -10.97 -11.20 -17.01
C PRO A 50 -11.84 -11.38 -15.75
N CYS A 51 -11.30 -11.97 -14.68
CA CYS A 51 -12.01 -12.16 -13.41
C CYS A 51 -12.22 -10.85 -12.62
N GLN A 52 -11.33 -9.86 -12.78
CA GLN A 52 -11.40 -8.59 -12.03
C GLN A 52 -11.97 -7.44 -12.87
N ARG A 53 -12.09 -7.64 -14.20
CA ARG A 53 -12.54 -6.64 -15.17
C ARG A 53 -13.85 -5.96 -14.77
N ARG A 54 -14.90 -6.74 -14.43
CA ARG A 54 -16.23 -6.17 -14.08
C ARG A 54 -16.18 -5.30 -12.82
N ARG A 55 -15.43 -5.75 -11.80
CA ARG A 55 -15.24 -5.01 -10.55
C ARG A 55 -14.48 -3.71 -10.79
N ASN A 56 -13.39 -3.78 -11.54
CA ASN A 56 -12.52 -2.64 -11.79
C ASN A 56 -13.20 -1.57 -12.67
N ILE A 57 -14.03 -1.97 -13.65
CA ILE A 57 -14.88 -1.03 -14.41
C ILE A 57 -15.84 -0.31 -13.47
N GLY A 58 -16.51 -1.04 -12.58
CA GLY A 58 -17.41 -0.45 -11.58
C GLY A 58 -16.69 0.56 -10.68
N THR A 59 -15.49 0.22 -10.21
CA THR A 59 -14.66 1.12 -9.39
C THR A 59 -14.23 2.37 -10.16
N ILE A 60 -13.82 2.25 -11.43
CA ILE A 60 -13.46 3.40 -12.27
C ILE A 60 -14.67 4.33 -12.45
N ALA A 61 -15.81 3.79 -12.85
CA ALA A 61 -17.04 4.58 -13.03
C ALA A 61 -17.43 5.34 -11.74
N TYR A 62 -17.29 4.66 -10.60
CA TYR A 62 -17.58 5.23 -9.29
C TYR A 62 -16.66 6.40 -8.93
N ILE A 63 -15.34 6.23 -9.03
CA ILE A 63 -14.39 7.31 -8.68
C ILE A 63 -14.49 8.49 -9.67
N SER A 64 -14.79 8.23 -10.94
CA SER A 64 -15.04 9.28 -11.93
C SER A 64 -16.31 10.06 -11.62
N LEU A 65 -17.37 9.41 -11.13
CA LEU A 65 -18.60 10.09 -10.69
C LEU A 65 -18.34 11.03 -9.50
N VAL A 66 -17.61 10.56 -8.48
CA VAL A 66 -17.23 11.38 -7.32
C VAL A 66 -16.41 12.60 -7.76
N MET A 67 -15.42 12.41 -8.65
CA MET A 67 -14.61 13.52 -9.16
C MET A 67 -15.42 14.52 -9.99
N ALA A 68 -16.33 14.04 -10.85
CA ALA A 68 -17.17 14.90 -11.66
C ALA A 68 -18.13 15.75 -10.80
N MET A 69 -18.79 15.14 -9.82
CA MET A 69 -19.68 15.87 -8.91
C MET A 69 -18.90 16.84 -8.01
N GLY A 70 -17.69 16.46 -7.55
CA GLY A 70 -16.81 17.34 -6.81
C GLY A 70 -16.34 18.56 -7.61
N LEU A 71 -16.08 18.39 -8.91
CA LEU A 71 -15.72 19.50 -9.82
C LEU A 71 -16.90 20.46 -10.02
N ILE A 72 -18.10 19.91 -10.24
CA ILE A 72 -19.33 20.71 -10.39
C ILE A 72 -19.56 21.54 -9.13
N SER A 73 -19.46 20.92 -7.95
CA SER A 73 -19.59 21.63 -6.68
C SER A 73 -18.56 22.75 -6.56
N LEU A 74 -17.27 22.46 -6.77
CA LEU A 74 -16.19 23.45 -6.70
C LEU A 74 -16.41 24.63 -7.67
N ALA A 75 -16.82 24.36 -8.91
CA ALA A 75 -17.04 25.40 -9.91
C ALA A 75 -18.23 26.30 -9.54
N LEU A 76 -19.32 25.71 -9.07
CA LEU A 76 -20.52 26.44 -8.70
C LEU A 76 -20.35 27.18 -7.36
N ASP A 77 -19.61 26.65 -6.39
CA ASP A 77 -19.26 27.35 -5.14
C ASP A 77 -18.45 28.62 -5.43
N ASN A 78 -17.43 28.53 -6.30
CA ASN A 78 -16.67 29.71 -6.73
C ASN A 78 -17.57 30.74 -7.42
N ARG A 79 -18.57 30.28 -8.19
CA ARG A 79 -19.55 31.17 -8.83
C ARG A 79 -20.48 31.84 -7.81
N ILE A 80 -20.94 31.12 -6.79
CA ILE A 80 -21.74 31.69 -5.69
C ILE A 80 -20.93 32.78 -5.02
N ILE A 81 -19.69 32.50 -4.62
CA ILE A 81 -18.80 33.47 -3.95
C ILE A 81 -18.57 34.72 -4.81
N GLN A 82 -18.38 34.56 -6.12
CA GLN A 82 -18.28 35.70 -7.04
C GLN A 82 -19.57 36.54 -7.01
N ILE A 83 -20.74 35.90 -7.09
CA ILE A 83 -22.02 36.63 -7.04
C ILE A 83 -22.16 37.35 -5.70
N SER A 84 -21.84 36.68 -4.59
CA SER A 84 -21.98 37.22 -3.23
C SER A 84 -21.06 38.40 -2.97
N HIS A 85 -19.76 38.26 -3.27
CA HIS A 85 -18.75 39.22 -2.85
C HIS A 85 -18.40 40.26 -3.92
N ILE A 86 -18.60 39.95 -5.20
CA ILE A 86 -18.27 40.86 -6.31
C ILE A 86 -19.55 41.46 -6.88
N ASP A 87 -20.46 40.63 -7.40
CA ASP A 87 -21.65 41.12 -8.12
C ASP A 87 -22.64 41.82 -7.17
N GLN A 88 -22.71 41.39 -5.90
CA GLN A 88 -23.60 41.92 -4.86
C GLN A 88 -22.83 42.47 -3.65
N GLY A 89 -21.55 42.82 -3.82
CA GLY A 89 -20.69 43.28 -2.73
C GLY A 89 -21.10 44.61 -2.07
N GLN A 90 -22.05 45.36 -2.65
CA GLN A 90 -22.58 46.61 -2.09
C GLN A 90 -23.84 46.42 -1.23
N GLU A 91 -24.32 45.19 -1.07
CA GLU A 91 -25.47 44.88 -0.20
C GLU A 91 -25.17 45.20 1.28
N PRO A 92 -26.16 45.73 2.04
CA PRO A 92 -25.97 46.08 3.44
C PRO A 92 -25.68 44.82 4.28
N GLY A 93 -24.44 44.73 4.77
CA GLY A 93 -23.94 43.56 5.53
C GLY A 93 -22.88 42.74 4.80
N GLY A 94 -22.51 43.09 3.56
CA GLY A 94 -21.44 42.44 2.80
C GLY A 94 -21.85 41.13 2.13
N GLY A 95 -20.90 40.46 1.48
CA GLY A 95 -21.16 39.25 0.70
C GLY A 95 -21.69 38.10 1.55
N LEU A 96 -21.19 37.97 2.78
CA LEU A 96 -21.69 36.96 3.72
C LEU A 96 -23.16 37.16 4.11
N ALA A 97 -23.62 38.41 4.27
CA ALA A 97 -25.02 38.70 4.58
C ALA A 97 -25.94 38.38 3.40
N TYR A 98 -25.46 38.61 2.17
CA TYR A 98 -26.17 38.21 0.96
C TYR A 98 -26.28 36.68 0.85
N GLU A 99 -25.23 35.93 1.16
CA GLU A 99 -25.28 34.45 1.20
C GLU A 99 -26.23 33.89 2.25
N LEU A 100 -26.29 34.53 3.42
CA LEU A 100 -27.22 34.18 4.50
C LEU A 100 -28.67 34.61 4.22
N SER A 101 -28.90 35.36 3.15
CA SER A 101 -30.24 35.78 2.74
C SER A 101 -30.97 34.66 2.00
N ASN A 102 -32.29 34.65 2.12
CA ASN A 102 -33.16 33.66 1.45
C ASN A 102 -33.09 33.76 -0.09
N VAL A 103 -32.54 34.86 -0.61
CA VAL A 103 -32.40 35.11 -2.05
C VAL A 103 -31.40 34.12 -2.65
N VAL A 104 -30.25 33.92 -2.00
CA VAL A 104 -29.21 33.02 -2.51
C VAL A 104 -29.63 31.56 -2.42
N SER A 105 -30.24 31.15 -1.30
CA SER A 105 -30.75 29.77 -1.14
C SER A 105 -31.84 29.40 -2.14
N GLY A 106 -32.56 30.39 -2.69
CA GLY A 106 -33.56 30.19 -3.74
C GLY A 106 -32.98 30.07 -5.16
N LEU A 107 -31.70 30.36 -5.37
CA LEU A 107 -31.09 30.33 -6.69
C LEU A 107 -30.89 28.89 -7.20
N PRO A 108 -31.09 28.64 -8.51
CA PRO A 108 -30.78 27.35 -9.12
C PRO A 108 -29.32 26.91 -8.95
N ILE A 109 -28.40 27.87 -8.80
CA ILE A 109 -26.97 27.60 -8.60
C ILE A 109 -26.72 27.02 -7.20
N SER A 110 -27.31 27.61 -6.14
CA SER A 110 -27.25 27.06 -4.78
C SER A 110 -27.83 25.66 -4.74
N CYS A 111 -28.99 25.48 -5.39
CA CYS A 111 -29.63 24.19 -5.54
C CYS A 111 -28.68 23.11 -6.09
N ALA A 112 -27.97 23.44 -7.16
CA ALA A 112 -27.07 22.53 -7.85
C ALA A 112 -25.82 22.21 -7.03
N VAL A 113 -25.27 23.18 -6.28
CA VAL A 113 -24.16 22.97 -5.34
C VAL A 113 -24.56 21.98 -4.24
N ASP A 114 -25.67 22.25 -3.55
CA ASP A 114 -26.13 21.43 -2.43
C ASP A 114 -26.44 20.01 -2.88
N THR A 115 -27.03 19.86 -4.07
CA THR A 115 -27.30 18.55 -4.67
C THR A 115 -26.01 17.82 -5.05
N ALA A 116 -25.04 18.53 -5.64
CA ALA A 116 -23.76 17.92 -6.02
C ALA A 116 -22.97 17.46 -4.80
N MET A 117 -22.92 18.28 -3.76
CA MET A 117 -22.30 17.93 -2.48
C MET A 117 -23.01 16.78 -1.80
N PHE A 118 -24.35 16.77 -1.78
CA PHE A 118 -25.13 15.67 -1.22
C PHE A 118 -24.83 14.33 -1.90
N VAL A 119 -24.67 14.32 -3.23
CA VAL A 119 -24.26 13.12 -3.97
C VAL A 119 -22.85 12.69 -3.59
N VAL A 120 -21.89 13.62 -3.49
CA VAL A 120 -20.52 13.32 -3.05
C VAL A 120 -20.49 12.74 -1.63
N ASP A 121 -21.25 13.31 -0.72
CA ASP A 121 -21.37 12.85 0.67
C ASP A 121 -21.95 11.43 0.72
N ILE A 122 -23.07 11.17 0.04
CA ILE A 122 -23.66 9.83 -0.03
C ILE A 122 -22.66 8.81 -0.55
N LEU A 123 -22.03 9.10 -1.69
CA LEU A 123 -21.07 8.17 -2.29
C LEU A 123 -19.92 7.93 -1.31
N THR A 124 -19.26 8.98 -0.83
CA THR A 124 -18.09 8.83 0.05
C THR A 124 -18.43 8.09 1.35
N THR A 125 -19.59 8.34 1.96
CA THR A 125 -20.05 7.62 3.17
C THR A 125 -20.39 6.16 2.89
N VAL A 126 -21.08 5.85 1.79
CA VAL A 126 -21.36 4.46 1.38
C VAL A 126 -20.06 3.68 1.20
N MET A 127 -19.05 4.30 0.60
CA MET A 127 -17.73 3.68 0.44
C MET A 127 -17.03 3.42 1.79
N GLN A 128 -17.15 4.34 2.76
CA GLN A 128 -16.59 4.16 4.12
C GLN A 128 -17.27 2.97 4.83
N ILE A 129 -18.60 2.90 4.80
CA ILE A 129 -19.37 1.81 5.41
C ILE A 129 -19.04 0.47 4.73
N TRP A 130 -18.95 0.44 3.41
CA TRP A 130 -18.58 -0.75 2.66
C TRP A 130 -17.20 -1.29 3.04
N ARG A 131 -16.22 -0.41 3.30
CA ARG A 131 -14.91 -0.83 3.81
C ARG A 131 -14.99 -1.42 5.21
N THR A 132 -15.71 -0.77 6.12
CA THR A 132 -15.93 -1.31 7.46
C THR A 132 -16.58 -2.68 7.37
N TRP A 133 -17.54 -2.88 6.45
CA TRP A 133 -18.14 -4.18 6.18
C TRP A 133 -17.12 -5.22 5.76
N ILE A 134 -16.28 -4.94 4.77
CA ILE A 134 -15.28 -5.90 4.31
C ILE A 134 -14.35 -6.32 5.45
N VAL A 135 -13.85 -5.35 6.21
CA VAL A 135 -12.91 -5.60 7.32
C VAL A 135 -13.53 -6.47 8.42
N TRP A 136 -14.79 -6.25 8.74
CA TRP A 136 -15.49 -6.94 9.83
C TRP A 136 -16.29 -8.17 9.41
N SER A 137 -16.55 -8.37 8.12
CA SER A 137 -17.30 -9.50 7.53
C SER A 137 -16.77 -10.89 7.91
N THR A 138 -15.54 -10.92 8.43
CA THR A 138 -14.84 -12.11 8.91
C THR A 138 -15.25 -12.53 10.34
N THR A 139 -16.08 -11.75 11.03
CA THR A 139 -16.51 -11.98 12.41
C THR A 139 -18.01 -12.28 12.48
N GLY A 140 -18.43 -13.16 13.40
CA GLY A 140 -19.85 -13.51 13.59
C GLY A 140 -20.75 -12.34 13.97
N ASN A 141 -20.17 -11.26 14.53
CA ASN A 141 -20.89 -10.07 14.99
C ASN A 141 -20.80 -8.88 14.00
N ALA A 142 -20.33 -9.09 12.77
CA ALA A 142 -20.12 -8.03 11.77
C ALA A 142 -21.38 -7.18 11.55
N VAL A 143 -22.55 -7.82 11.52
CA VAL A 143 -23.84 -7.16 11.29
C VAL A 143 -24.17 -6.14 12.38
N LEU A 144 -23.91 -6.47 13.65
CA LEU A 144 -24.17 -5.57 14.79
C LEU A 144 -23.25 -4.34 14.76
N ILE A 145 -21.99 -4.55 14.37
CA ILE A 145 -20.97 -3.49 14.32
C ILE A 145 -21.29 -2.46 13.23
N ILE A 146 -21.89 -2.91 12.12
CA ILE A 146 -22.19 -2.07 10.95
C ILE A 146 -23.56 -1.41 11.08
N LEU A 147 -24.45 -1.97 11.91
CA LEU A 147 -25.75 -1.39 12.20
C LEU A 147 -25.63 0.08 12.67
N VAL A 148 -24.65 0.39 13.54
CA VAL A 148 -24.46 1.75 14.07
C VAL A 148 -24.11 2.76 12.97
N PRO A 149 -23.05 2.57 12.16
CA PRO A 149 -22.77 3.44 11.00
C PRO A 149 -23.94 3.56 10.00
N VAL A 150 -24.68 2.47 9.75
CA VAL A 150 -25.81 2.47 8.82
C VAL A 150 -26.98 3.30 9.36
N LEU A 151 -27.32 3.16 10.64
CA LEU A 151 -28.36 3.98 11.27
C LEU A 151 -28.00 5.47 11.26
N LEU A 152 -26.73 5.79 11.55
CA LEU A 152 -26.24 7.16 11.46
C LEU A 152 -26.30 7.71 10.03
N PHE A 153 -26.02 6.87 9.02
CA PHE A 153 -26.14 7.26 7.61
C PHE A 153 -27.59 7.52 7.18
N VAL A 154 -28.55 6.71 7.65
CA VAL A 154 -29.98 6.97 7.43
C VAL A 154 -30.41 8.26 8.11
N ALA A 155 -29.95 8.53 9.34
CA ALA A 155 -30.21 9.80 10.00
C ALA A 155 -29.59 10.98 9.24
N PHE A 156 -28.33 10.85 8.78
CA PHE A 156 -27.63 11.87 8.00
C PHE A 156 -28.39 12.22 6.71
N THR A 157 -28.78 11.21 5.94
CA THR A 157 -29.54 11.40 4.69
C THR A 157 -30.91 12.04 4.96
N GLY A 158 -31.61 11.63 6.02
CA GLY A 158 -32.88 12.24 6.42
C GLY A 158 -32.75 13.71 6.80
N VAL A 159 -31.72 14.08 7.57
CA VAL A 159 -31.47 15.48 7.95
C VAL A 159 -31.07 16.32 6.73
N GLN A 160 -30.21 15.81 5.84
CA GLN A 160 -29.80 16.53 4.61
C GLN A 160 -30.98 16.78 3.66
N ILE A 161 -31.90 15.82 3.54
CA ILE A 161 -33.13 16.00 2.75
C ILE A 161 -34.03 17.05 3.40
N ALA A 162 -34.22 16.98 4.72
CA ALA A 162 -35.03 17.96 5.44
C ALA A 162 -34.45 19.37 5.34
N GLU A 163 -33.13 19.53 5.48
CA GLU A 163 -32.41 20.79 5.29
C GLU A 163 -32.66 21.36 3.88
N ASN A 164 -32.45 20.56 2.84
CA ASN A 164 -32.68 20.99 1.46
C ASN A 164 -34.13 21.42 1.20
N VAL A 165 -35.11 20.70 1.74
CA VAL A 165 -36.54 21.01 1.58
C VAL A 165 -36.89 22.31 2.31
N ILE A 166 -36.44 22.48 3.56
CA ILE A 166 -36.76 23.64 4.39
C ILE A 166 -36.11 24.92 3.84
N LEU A 167 -34.86 24.85 3.36
CA LEU A 167 -34.16 26.00 2.79
C LEU A 167 -34.83 26.55 1.52
N ARG A 168 -35.59 25.73 0.80
CA ARG A 168 -36.21 26.08 -0.49
C ARG A 168 -37.68 26.48 -0.38
N HIS A 169 -38.31 26.22 0.76
CA HIS A 169 -39.73 26.55 0.98
C HIS A 169 -39.87 27.79 1.87
N PRO A 170 -40.25 28.95 1.30
CA PRO A 170 -40.33 30.22 2.03
C PRO A 170 -41.34 30.21 3.19
N ASN A 171 -42.37 29.35 3.14
CA ASN A 171 -43.40 29.23 4.18
C ASN A 171 -43.00 28.31 5.35
N LEU A 172 -41.98 27.46 5.18
CA LEU A 172 -41.44 26.57 6.22
C LEU A 172 -40.20 27.19 6.91
N TYR A 173 -39.78 28.35 6.43
CA TYR A 173 -38.62 29.11 6.89
C TYR A 173 -38.92 29.77 8.25
N SER A 174 -38.79 29.01 9.34
CA SER A 174 -38.86 29.56 10.70
C SER A 174 -37.45 29.91 11.20
N ARG A 175 -37.24 31.15 11.68
CA ARG A 175 -35.94 31.67 12.17
C ARG A 175 -35.32 30.89 13.35
N GLN A 176 -36.05 29.96 13.98
CA GLN A 176 -35.60 29.22 15.17
C GLN A 176 -34.99 27.83 14.87
N VAL A 177 -35.35 27.19 13.74
CA VAL A 177 -34.92 25.81 13.41
C VAL A 177 -33.68 25.76 12.51
N LEU A 178 -33.34 26.88 11.88
CA LEU A 178 -32.27 26.97 10.87
C LEU A 178 -30.84 26.68 11.38
N PRO A 179 -30.40 27.15 12.57
CA PRO A 179 -29.01 26.96 13.00
C PRO A 179 -28.68 25.52 13.40
N SER A 180 -29.69 24.72 13.76
CA SER A 180 -29.51 23.39 14.33
C SER A 180 -29.47 22.27 13.29
N LEU A 181 -30.13 22.44 12.13
CA LEU A 181 -30.19 21.41 11.08
C LEU A 181 -28.85 21.16 10.36
N PRO A 182 -28.15 22.20 9.83
CA PRO A 182 -26.83 22.01 9.24
C PRO A 182 -25.83 21.48 10.28
N LEU A 183 -25.91 22.00 11.50
CA LEU A 183 -25.09 21.55 12.62
C LEU A 183 -25.28 20.06 12.93
N ALA A 184 -26.52 19.58 12.86
CA ALA A 184 -26.87 18.19 13.06
C ALA A 184 -26.37 17.31 11.91
N SER A 185 -26.56 17.72 10.65
CA SER A 185 -26.07 16.96 9.48
C SER A 185 -24.55 16.79 9.51
N GLN A 186 -23.81 17.83 9.90
CA GLN A 186 -22.35 17.78 10.02
C GLN A 186 -21.87 16.92 11.19
N SER A 187 -22.53 17.05 12.34
CA SER A 187 -22.21 16.24 13.52
C SER A 187 -22.39 14.76 13.21
N LEU A 188 -23.44 14.40 12.47
CA LEU A 188 -23.66 13.04 11.99
C LEU A 188 -22.59 12.59 11.01
N SER A 189 -22.21 13.42 10.03
CA SER A 189 -21.15 13.10 9.07
C SER A 189 -19.80 12.82 9.74
N ILE A 190 -19.38 13.70 10.66
CA ILE A 190 -18.13 13.53 11.44
C ILE A 190 -18.22 12.29 12.35
N SER A 191 -19.39 12.03 12.93
CA SER A 191 -19.61 10.84 13.76
C SER A 191 -19.47 9.55 12.95
N ILE A 192 -20.03 9.48 11.75
CA ILE A 192 -19.89 8.33 10.86
C ILE A 192 -18.41 8.13 10.48
N ALA A 193 -17.73 9.21 10.07
CA ALA A 193 -16.33 9.16 9.68
C ALA A 193 -15.42 8.71 10.84
N SER A 194 -15.61 9.26 12.04
CA SER A 194 -14.82 8.89 13.23
C SER A 194 -15.11 7.45 13.68
N ILE A 195 -16.36 7.03 13.77
CA ILE A 195 -16.74 5.67 14.17
C ILE A 195 -16.18 4.65 13.18
N THR A 196 -16.39 4.84 11.87
CA THR A 196 -15.89 3.90 10.86
C THR A 196 -14.35 3.82 10.86
N THR A 197 -13.66 4.95 11.06
CA THR A 197 -12.20 5.00 11.15
C THR A 197 -11.69 4.31 12.41
N ILE A 198 -12.33 4.52 13.56
CA ILE A 198 -12.01 3.83 14.81
C ILE A 198 -12.21 2.32 14.62
N LEU A 199 -13.36 1.88 14.09
CA LEU A 199 -13.64 0.46 13.86
C LEU A 199 -12.62 -0.22 12.94
N ILE A 200 -12.21 0.45 11.86
CA ILE A 200 -11.17 -0.07 10.96
C ILE A 200 -9.83 -0.13 11.70
N SER A 201 -9.42 0.94 12.38
CA SER A 201 -8.14 1.04 13.08
C SER A 201 -8.04 0.03 14.23
N THR A 202 -9.11 -0.14 15.01
CA THR A 202 -9.21 -1.11 16.10
C THR A 202 -9.09 -2.53 15.56
N ARG A 203 -9.73 -2.87 14.44
CA ARG A 203 -9.60 -4.22 13.86
C ARG A 203 -8.18 -4.48 13.36
N ILE A 204 -7.57 -3.51 12.68
CA ILE A 204 -6.17 -3.59 12.23
C ILE A 204 -5.22 -3.76 13.43
N ALA A 205 -5.51 -3.13 14.58
CA ALA A 205 -4.71 -3.26 15.79
C ALA A 205 -4.95 -4.57 16.57
N ILE A 206 -6.16 -5.12 16.57
CA ILE A 206 -6.52 -6.34 17.33
C ILE A 206 -6.05 -7.62 16.63
N VAL A 207 -6.12 -7.70 15.31
CA VAL A 207 -5.74 -8.92 14.55
C VAL A 207 -4.30 -9.38 14.88
N PRO A 208 -3.29 -8.48 14.97
CA PRO A 208 -1.95 -8.83 15.44
C PRO A 208 -1.90 -9.28 16.91
N LEU A 209 -2.69 -8.67 17.80
CA LEU A 209 -2.66 -8.95 19.24
C LEU A 209 -3.27 -10.32 19.60
N VAL A 210 -4.31 -10.75 18.88
CA VAL A 210 -4.93 -12.07 19.07
C VAL A 210 -4.02 -13.18 18.56
N HIS A 211 -3.30 -12.95 17.45
CA HIS A 211 -2.33 -13.91 16.93
C HIS A 211 -1.12 -14.11 17.86
N LYS A 212 -0.76 -13.08 18.63
CA LYS A 212 0.31 -13.14 19.65
C LYS A 212 -0.04 -14.00 20.88
N LYS A 213 -1.33 -14.25 21.15
CA LYS A 213 -1.81 -15.04 22.32
C LYS A 213 -2.22 -16.49 21.99
N GLY A 214 -2.37 -16.84 20.71
CA GLY A 214 -2.77 -18.18 20.28
C GLY A 214 -1.66 -18.93 19.54
N HIS A 215 -0.74 -19.57 20.28
CA HIS A 215 -0.02 -20.71 19.73
C HIS A 215 -1.02 -21.88 19.63
N LEU A 216 -1.06 -22.55 18.47
CA LEU A 216 -2.03 -23.57 18.05
C LEU A 216 -3.46 -23.08 17.72
N ALA A 217 -3.63 -22.47 16.54
CA ALA A 217 -4.81 -22.70 15.70
C ALA A 217 -4.54 -22.22 14.27
N THR A 218 -4.35 -23.19 13.37
CA THR A 218 -4.32 -23.05 11.91
C THR A 218 -5.67 -22.55 11.40
N THR A 219 -5.87 -21.23 11.29
CA THR A 219 -6.90 -20.66 10.41
C THR A 219 -6.48 -19.24 9.99
N THR A 220 -5.71 -19.15 8.91
CA THR A 220 -5.32 -17.87 8.29
C THR A 220 -6.49 -17.31 7.48
N LEU A 221 -7.03 -16.18 7.96
CA LEU A 221 -8.14 -15.45 7.35
C LEU A 221 -7.64 -14.58 6.18
N PRO A 222 -8.12 -14.78 4.93
CA PRO A 222 -7.57 -14.18 3.71
C PRO A 222 -8.02 -12.73 3.40
N GLY A 223 -8.53 -11.98 4.40
CA GLY A 223 -9.18 -10.68 4.14
C GLY A 223 -8.31 -9.42 4.32
N ALA A 224 -7.23 -9.49 5.11
CA ALA A 224 -6.58 -8.27 5.63
C ALA A 224 -5.48 -7.67 4.71
N MET A 225 -4.87 -8.48 3.84
CA MET A 225 -3.78 -8.01 2.96
C MET A 225 -4.26 -7.53 1.58
N LEU A 226 -5.54 -7.70 1.25
CA LEU A 226 -6.08 -7.43 -0.09
C LEU A 226 -6.32 -5.93 -0.41
N PHE A 227 -6.04 -5.01 0.52
CA PHE A 227 -6.36 -3.58 0.35
C PHE A 227 -5.17 -2.62 0.36
N THR A 228 -3.95 -3.07 0.68
CA THR A 228 -2.77 -2.20 0.84
C THR A 228 -2.34 -1.50 -0.46
N GLY A 229 -2.71 -2.02 -1.63
CA GLY A 229 -2.46 -1.38 -2.93
C GLY A 229 -3.37 -0.19 -3.26
N THR A 230 -4.45 0.01 -2.51
CA THR A 230 -5.38 1.15 -2.63
C THR A 230 -5.54 1.94 -1.34
N GLU A 231 -5.04 1.43 -0.21
CA GLU A 231 -5.17 2.06 1.11
C GLU A 231 -4.60 3.48 1.20
N PRO A 232 -3.42 3.83 0.63
CA PRO A 232 -2.91 5.20 0.75
C PRO A 232 -3.81 6.21 0.03
N PHE A 233 -4.38 5.80 -1.11
CA PHE A 233 -5.24 6.64 -1.96
C PHE A 233 -6.57 6.96 -1.27
N ILE A 234 -7.18 5.97 -0.61
CA ILE A 234 -8.52 6.13 -0.07
C ILE A 234 -8.59 6.39 1.44
N ARG A 235 -7.49 6.17 2.18
CA ARG A 235 -7.30 6.70 3.54
C ARG A 235 -7.01 8.20 3.51
N SER A 236 -6.35 8.71 2.47
CA SER A 236 -6.16 10.15 2.28
C SER A 236 -7.41 10.83 1.76
N SER A 237 -8.10 10.32 0.74
CA SER A 237 -9.27 11.02 0.17
C SER A 237 -10.48 11.10 1.12
N SER A 238 -10.80 10.04 1.85
CA SER A 238 -11.92 10.06 2.82
C SER A 238 -11.64 10.94 4.04
N SER A 239 -10.37 11.04 4.46
CA SER A 239 -9.88 12.02 5.43
C SER A 239 -9.92 13.44 4.86
N LEU A 240 -9.45 13.66 3.64
CA LEU A 240 -9.36 14.98 3.01
C LEU A 240 -10.74 15.58 2.72
N TYR A 241 -11.72 14.82 2.23
CA TYR A 241 -13.09 15.32 1.97
C TYR A 241 -13.92 15.49 3.27
N SER A 242 -13.75 14.61 4.26
CA SER A 242 -14.38 14.79 5.59
C SER A 242 -13.76 15.96 6.36
N ASN A 243 -12.44 16.17 6.23
CA ASN A 243 -11.72 17.31 6.82
C ASN A 243 -11.98 18.60 6.05
N HIS A 244 -12.30 18.51 4.75
CA HIS A 244 -12.73 19.63 3.92
C HIS A 244 -14.00 20.31 4.47
N CYS A 245 -15.02 19.50 4.80
CA CYS A 245 -16.22 19.99 5.49
C CYS A 245 -15.96 20.38 6.96
N SER A 246 -14.97 19.77 7.63
CA SER A 246 -14.71 20.03 9.07
C SER A 246 -13.93 21.33 9.33
N LEU A 247 -12.95 21.67 8.49
CA LEU A 247 -12.16 22.92 8.60
C LEU A 247 -13.00 24.15 8.27
N LEU A 248 -13.81 24.08 7.23
CA LEU A 248 -14.76 25.12 6.81
C LEU A 248 -15.77 25.52 7.88
N LEU A 249 -16.03 24.61 8.80
CA LEU A 249 -17.20 24.67 9.66
C LEU A 249 -16.87 24.76 11.14
N SER A 250 -15.65 24.36 11.53
CA SER A 250 -15.02 24.89 12.75
C SER A 250 -15.09 26.43 12.82
N SER A 251 -15.01 27.13 11.67
CA SER A 251 -15.27 28.57 11.53
C SER A 251 -16.70 28.99 11.86
N LYS A 252 -17.70 28.31 11.30
CA LYS A 252 -19.14 28.57 11.53
C LYS A 252 -19.57 28.18 12.96
N LEU A 253 -18.93 27.18 13.54
CA LEU A 253 -19.12 26.72 14.93
C LEU A 253 -18.57 27.73 15.96
N ILE A 254 -17.42 28.35 15.67
CA ILE A 254 -16.91 29.47 16.46
C ILE A 254 -17.89 30.67 16.38
N SER A 255 -18.64 30.79 15.28
CA SER A 255 -19.67 31.82 15.04
C SER A 255 -20.95 31.64 15.83
N ASN A 256 -21.50 30.44 15.85
CA ASN A 256 -22.72 30.16 16.60
C ASN A 256 -22.49 30.04 18.11
N SER A 257 -21.32 29.56 18.54
CA SER A 257 -21.02 29.41 19.98
C SER A 257 -20.89 30.75 20.72
N TYR A 258 -20.42 31.81 20.05
CA TYR A 258 -20.21 33.13 20.67
C TYR A 258 -21.48 33.98 20.82
N ILE A 259 -22.51 33.74 20.00
CA ILE A 259 -23.84 34.39 20.16
C ILE A 259 -24.46 33.98 21.50
N THR A 260 -24.19 32.75 21.96
CA THR A 260 -24.62 32.23 23.26
C THR A 260 -23.79 32.73 24.46
N SER A 261 -22.61 33.32 24.25
CA SER A 261 -21.64 33.55 25.34
C SER A 261 -21.48 35.01 25.76
N GLN A 262 -22.47 35.88 25.54
CA GLN A 262 -22.45 37.24 26.12
C GLN A 262 -22.65 37.21 27.65
N MET A 263 -21.58 36.89 28.39
CA MET A 263 -21.33 37.37 29.75
C MET A 263 -19.83 37.69 29.92
N PRO A 264 -19.45 38.74 30.67
CA PRO A 264 -18.17 39.41 30.51
C PRO A 264 -16.97 38.64 31.11
N PRO A 265 -15.76 38.80 30.54
CA PRO A 265 -14.56 38.06 30.93
C PRO A 265 -13.69 38.82 31.95
N LYS A 266 -12.78 38.09 32.63
CA LYS A 266 -11.58 38.68 33.25
C LYS A 266 -10.31 38.14 32.61
N SER A 267 -9.49 39.12 32.24
CA SER A 267 -8.20 39.14 31.56
C SER A 267 -7.05 38.39 32.24
N ARG A 268 -6.06 37.90 31.46
CA ARG A 268 -4.76 38.59 31.26
C ARG A 268 -3.71 37.76 30.47
N LYS A 269 -3.19 38.44 29.45
CA LYS A 269 -1.77 38.69 29.08
C LYS A 269 -0.87 37.56 28.53
N HIS A 270 -0.61 37.71 27.23
CA HIS A 270 0.57 37.30 26.47
C HIS A 270 1.92 37.66 27.09
N LYS A 271 2.95 36.87 26.78
CA LYS A 271 4.30 37.38 26.48
C LYS A 271 5.05 36.48 25.48
N THR A 272 5.79 37.15 24.60
CA THR A 272 6.46 36.70 23.37
C THR A 272 7.91 36.24 23.56
N ARG A 273 8.32 35.27 22.71
CA ARG A 273 9.57 35.12 21.91
C ARG A 273 10.95 35.30 22.57
N LYS A 274 11.88 34.34 22.34
CA LYS A 274 13.14 34.51 21.57
C LYS A 274 13.98 33.22 21.46
N VAL A 275 14.67 33.13 20.32
CA VAL A 275 15.71 32.17 19.90
C VAL A 275 17.08 32.69 20.35
N PRO A 276 18.07 31.82 20.55
CA PRO A 276 19.38 32.07 19.93
C PRO A 276 20.05 30.85 19.28
N THR A 277 20.75 31.15 18.19
CA THR A 277 21.82 30.41 17.48
C THR A 277 23.11 30.35 18.33
N VAL A 278 24.02 29.37 18.09
CA VAL A 278 25.50 29.54 18.08
C VAL A 278 26.23 28.24 17.65
N THR A 279 26.98 28.39 16.54
CA THR A 279 28.31 27.89 16.10
C THR A 279 28.74 26.42 16.02
N ALA A 280 29.59 26.23 15.00
CA ALA A 280 30.28 25.05 14.49
C ALA A 280 31.51 24.59 15.30
N SER A 281 31.93 23.35 15.07
CA SER A 281 33.35 22.99 14.92
C SER A 281 33.53 21.68 14.15
N SER A 282 34.60 21.67 13.36
CA SER A 282 35.19 20.62 12.53
C SER A 282 35.83 19.50 13.35
N ASP A 283 35.83 18.26 12.86
CA ASP A 283 37.07 17.46 12.76
C ASP A 283 36.97 16.24 11.84
N SER A 284 38.12 15.62 11.61
CA SER A 284 38.61 14.99 10.39
C SER A 284 38.54 13.45 10.35
N THR A 285 38.54 12.92 9.12
CA THR A 285 38.64 11.52 8.63
C THR A 285 39.86 10.72 9.15
N PRO A 286 39.85 9.37 9.17
CA PRO A 286 40.33 8.63 7.98
C PRO A 286 39.64 7.29 7.65
N SER A 287 39.71 7.02 6.36
CA SER A 287 39.40 5.84 5.56
C SER A 287 40.27 4.60 5.89
N VAL A 288 39.66 3.41 5.81
CA VAL A 288 40.34 2.10 5.85
C VAL A 288 39.81 1.23 4.71
N GLU A 289 40.71 0.82 3.81
CA GLU A 289 40.52 -0.21 2.78
C GLU A 289 40.65 -1.62 3.40
N PRO A 290 40.01 -2.66 2.83
CA PRO A 290 40.45 -4.04 3.06
C PRO A 290 40.94 -4.71 1.77
N GLY A 291 42.16 -5.26 1.86
CA GLY A 291 42.82 -6.06 0.84
C GLY A 291 42.41 -7.55 0.83
N SER A 292 42.91 -8.19 -0.23
CA SER A 292 43.03 -9.63 -0.57
C SER A 292 43.19 -10.60 0.61
N ASP A 293 42.72 -11.85 0.57
CA ASP A 293 43.17 -12.92 -0.34
C ASP A 293 42.36 -14.24 -0.11
N SER A 294 42.50 -15.16 -1.07
CA SER A 294 42.41 -16.63 -1.04
C SER A 294 41.04 -17.36 -0.96
N GLY A 295 40.58 -17.85 -2.13
CA GLY A 295 39.41 -18.74 -2.27
C GLY A 295 39.34 -19.56 -3.57
N ASP A 296 40.49 -19.95 -4.14
CA ASP A 296 40.64 -20.48 -5.52
C ASP A 296 39.98 -21.85 -5.83
N GLY A 297 39.42 -22.55 -4.85
CA GLY A 297 38.82 -23.88 -5.03
C GLY A 297 37.32 -23.88 -5.34
N ALA A 298 36.57 -22.96 -4.73
CA ALA A 298 35.11 -22.86 -4.89
C ALA A 298 34.72 -22.01 -6.11
N GLU A 299 35.61 -21.11 -6.53
CA GLU A 299 35.39 -20.18 -7.63
C GLU A 299 35.31 -20.90 -8.99
N LYS A 300 36.11 -21.97 -9.18
CA LYS A 300 36.11 -22.78 -10.41
C LYS A 300 34.85 -23.62 -10.64
N MET A 301 34.10 -23.96 -9.58
CA MET A 301 32.81 -24.66 -9.72
C MET A 301 31.64 -23.67 -9.82
N ALA A 302 31.77 -22.46 -9.26
CA ALA A 302 30.81 -21.35 -9.42
C ALA A 302 30.92 -20.63 -10.78
N GLU A 303 31.99 -20.89 -11.54
CA GLU A 303 32.09 -20.64 -12.99
C GLU A 303 31.04 -21.47 -13.78
N ALA A 304 30.31 -22.39 -13.13
CA ALA A 304 29.18 -23.10 -13.72
C ALA A 304 28.03 -22.15 -14.14
N ILE A 305 28.09 -21.76 -15.41
CA ILE A 305 27.01 -21.32 -16.30
C ILE A 305 26.27 -20.04 -15.87
N ARG A 306 27.03 -18.97 -15.60
CA ARG A 306 26.48 -17.60 -15.72
C ARG A 306 26.12 -17.38 -17.19
N LYS A 307 24.87 -17.02 -17.49
CA LYS A 307 24.40 -16.79 -18.87
C LYS A 307 23.67 -15.46 -19.01
N CYS A 308 23.76 -14.85 -20.19
CA CYS A 308 22.99 -13.66 -20.51
C CYS A 308 21.49 -13.95 -20.40
N THR A 309 20.73 -13.08 -19.75
CA THR A 309 19.28 -13.25 -19.58
C THR A 309 18.53 -13.22 -20.91
N GLN A 310 19.02 -12.48 -21.90
CA GLN A 310 18.33 -12.31 -23.18
C GLN A 310 18.76 -13.34 -24.24
N CYS A 311 20.06 -13.46 -24.50
CA CYS A 311 20.57 -14.31 -25.57
C CYS A 311 21.15 -15.65 -25.10
N TRP A 312 21.18 -15.86 -23.77
CA TRP A 312 21.61 -17.12 -23.15
C TRP A 312 23.07 -17.51 -23.41
N VAL A 313 23.88 -16.61 -23.99
CA VAL A 313 25.33 -16.82 -24.12
C VAL A 313 25.94 -17.06 -22.75
N VAL A 314 26.73 -18.12 -22.64
CA VAL A 314 27.43 -18.49 -21.41
C VAL A 314 28.62 -17.55 -21.23
N ALA A 315 28.88 -17.14 -20.00
CA ALA A 315 30.06 -16.39 -19.64
C ALA A 315 31.31 -17.17 -20.03
N SER A 316 32.24 -16.49 -20.67
CA SER A 316 33.55 -17.02 -21.03
C SER A 316 34.58 -15.92 -20.81
N PRO A 317 35.90 -16.22 -20.83
CA PRO A 317 36.93 -15.18 -20.78
C PRO A 317 36.75 -14.08 -21.84
N GLU A 318 36.15 -14.44 -22.99
CA GLU A 318 35.84 -13.54 -24.11
C GLU A 318 34.50 -12.82 -23.93
N VAL A 319 33.50 -13.45 -23.31
CA VAL A 319 32.15 -12.91 -23.12
C VAL A 319 31.92 -12.51 -21.67
N LYS A 320 32.21 -11.24 -21.37
CA LYS A 320 31.96 -10.64 -20.05
C LYS A 320 30.50 -10.26 -19.89
N LEU A 321 29.83 -10.86 -18.91
CA LEU A 321 28.48 -10.49 -18.52
C LEU A 321 28.49 -9.33 -17.51
N ARG A 322 27.57 -8.38 -17.66
CA ARG A 322 27.40 -7.22 -16.79
C ARG A 322 26.06 -7.29 -16.08
N PHE A 323 26.05 -7.02 -14.78
CA PHE A 323 24.81 -6.92 -14.02
C PHE A 323 23.99 -5.69 -14.42
N CYS A 324 22.67 -5.79 -14.31
CA CYS A 324 21.79 -4.62 -14.38
C CYS A 324 22.23 -3.59 -13.32
N SER A 325 22.50 -2.36 -13.75
CA SER A 325 23.04 -1.31 -12.87
C SER A 325 22.10 -0.90 -11.73
N LYS A 326 20.79 -1.13 -11.89
CA LYS A 326 19.76 -0.77 -10.91
C LYS A 326 19.53 -1.87 -9.87
N CYS A 327 19.04 -3.02 -10.31
CA CYS A 327 18.64 -4.10 -9.39
C CYS A 327 19.72 -5.15 -9.16
N ARG A 328 20.78 -5.19 -9.97
CA ARG A 328 21.88 -6.18 -9.92
C ARG A 328 21.46 -7.67 -9.95
N ALA A 329 20.19 -7.96 -10.22
CA ALA A 329 19.63 -9.33 -10.16
C ALA A 329 19.78 -10.14 -11.46
N VAL A 330 20.03 -9.49 -12.59
CA VAL A 330 20.16 -10.12 -13.91
C VAL A 330 21.42 -9.64 -14.61
N MET A 331 21.88 -10.42 -15.60
CA MET A 331 23.13 -10.18 -16.31
C MET A 331 22.94 -10.17 -17.83
N TYR A 332 23.65 -9.28 -18.52
CA TYR A 332 23.62 -9.17 -19.97
C TYR A 332 25.03 -9.14 -20.55
N CYS A 333 25.22 -9.74 -21.72
CA CYS A 333 26.49 -9.63 -22.47
C CYS A 333 26.67 -8.26 -23.12
N SER A 334 25.58 -7.52 -23.37
CA SER A 334 25.63 -6.23 -24.04
C SER A 334 24.42 -5.32 -23.71
N PRO A 335 24.53 -3.99 -23.94
CA PRO A 335 23.40 -3.07 -23.79
C PRO A 335 22.22 -3.39 -24.70
N GLU A 336 22.46 -3.93 -25.89
CA GLU A 336 21.42 -4.33 -26.84
C GLU A 336 20.58 -5.48 -26.26
N CYS A 337 21.23 -6.46 -25.63
CA CYS A 337 20.55 -7.53 -24.92
C CYS A 337 19.71 -7.01 -23.74
N GLN A 338 20.21 -6.02 -23.00
CA GLN A 338 19.46 -5.38 -21.92
C GLN A 338 18.23 -4.62 -22.45
N LEU A 339 18.37 -3.88 -23.55
CA LEU A 339 17.27 -3.13 -24.16
C LEU A 339 16.19 -4.05 -24.73
N ALA A 340 16.60 -5.17 -25.34
CA ALA A 340 15.67 -6.19 -25.84
C ALA A 340 14.84 -6.82 -24.71
N ASP A 341 15.47 -7.13 -23.57
CA ASP A 341 14.77 -7.68 -22.39
C ASP A 341 14.00 -6.59 -21.59
N TRP A 342 14.30 -5.30 -21.79
CA TRP A 342 13.84 -4.22 -20.90
C TRP A 342 12.32 -4.15 -20.71
N LYS A 343 11.52 -4.44 -21.75
CA LYS A 343 10.05 -4.48 -21.63
C LYS A 343 9.58 -5.50 -20.59
N LYS A 344 10.29 -6.63 -20.46
CA LYS A 344 10.04 -7.70 -19.49
C LYS A 344 10.73 -7.45 -18.15
N HIS A 345 11.98 -7.01 -18.18
CA HIS A 345 12.78 -6.79 -16.98
C HIS A 345 12.36 -5.58 -16.15
N LYS A 346 11.93 -4.47 -16.78
CA LYS A 346 11.57 -3.21 -16.10
C LYS A 346 10.62 -3.37 -14.90
N PRO A 347 9.49 -4.11 -14.98
CA PRO A 347 8.62 -4.32 -13.81
C PRO A 347 9.35 -5.04 -12.66
N VAL A 348 10.09 -6.11 -12.95
CA VAL A 348 10.85 -6.87 -11.94
C VAL A 348 11.98 -6.03 -11.35
N CYS A 349 12.67 -5.26 -12.18
CA CYS A 349 13.71 -4.33 -11.77
C CYS A 349 13.19 -3.30 -10.75
N ALA A 350 12.00 -2.73 -11.00
CA ALA A 350 11.37 -1.77 -10.10
C ALA A 350 10.98 -2.41 -8.76
N VAL A 351 10.46 -3.65 -8.78
CA VAL A 351 10.12 -4.41 -7.55
C VAL A 351 11.38 -4.66 -6.72
N ASN A 352 12.47 -5.16 -7.33
CA ASN A 352 13.71 -5.45 -6.61
C ASN A 352 14.33 -4.18 -6.00
N VAL A 353 14.31 -3.05 -6.74
CA VAL A 353 14.79 -1.76 -6.21
C VAL A 353 13.92 -1.27 -5.05
N ALA A 354 12.59 -1.40 -5.16
CA ALA A 354 11.67 -1.01 -4.09
C ALA A 354 11.86 -1.89 -2.85
N GLN A 355 12.03 -3.20 -3.01
CA GLN A 355 12.30 -4.14 -1.92
C GLN A 355 13.60 -3.78 -1.19
N ALA A 356 14.70 -3.55 -1.92
CA ALA A 356 15.97 -3.14 -1.31
C ALA A 356 15.84 -1.82 -0.53
N ALA A 357 15.10 -0.84 -1.07
CA ALA A 357 14.85 0.42 -0.38
C ALA A 357 13.99 0.25 0.88
N GLN A 358 13.00 -0.65 0.85
CA GLN A 358 12.17 -0.98 2.02
C GLN A 358 12.98 -1.62 3.15
N LEU A 359 13.86 -2.59 2.82
CA LEU A 359 14.73 -3.22 3.81
C LEU A 359 15.69 -2.21 4.44
N ALA A 360 16.33 -1.36 3.61
CA ALA A 360 17.22 -0.30 4.10
C ALA A 360 16.49 0.75 4.95
N ALA A 361 15.24 1.06 4.63
CA ALA A 361 14.41 1.96 5.44
C ALA A 361 14.02 1.31 6.78
N ALA A 362 13.73 0.01 6.79
CA ALA A 362 13.43 -0.75 8.01
C ALA A 362 14.64 -0.79 8.96
N ASP A 363 15.85 -0.99 8.43
CA ASP A 363 17.08 -0.95 9.21
C ASP A 363 17.34 0.45 9.80
N LYS A 364 17.25 1.52 8.98
CA LYS A 364 17.41 2.90 9.46
C LYS A 364 16.41 3.29 10.55
N LEU A 365 15.19 2.78 10.46
CA LEU A 365 14.15 3.07 11.44
C LEU A 365 14.47 2.41 12.80
N LYS A 366 15.11 1.23 12.80
CA LYS A 366 15.59 0.56 14.01
C LYS A 366 16.67 1.41 14.72
N ASP A 367 17.61 1.97 13.96
CA ASP A 367 18.71 2.78 14.50
C ASP A 367 18.22 4.10 15.12
N LEU A 368 17.16 4.71 14.57
CA LEU A 368 16.66 6.01 15.01
C LEU A 368 15.73 5.96 16.23
N VAL A 369 14.98 4.87 16.41
CA VAL A 369 13.87 4.84 17.38
C VAL A 369 14.14 3.91 18.56
N GLY A 370 15.08 2.95 18.46
CA GLY A 370 15.39 1.98 19.53
C GLY A 370 14.23 1.06 19.95
N LEU A 371 13.02 1.33 19.43
CA LEU A 371 11.77 0.62 19.64
C LEU A 371 11.21 0.26 18.26
N TYR A 372 10.89 -1.02 18.07
CA TYR A 372 10.27 -1.52 16.86
C TYR A 372 8.91 -0.83 16.61
N PRO A 373 8.64 -0.32 15.39
CA PRO A 373 7.27 -0.15 14.95
C PRO A 373 6.58 -1.53 15.00
N PRO A 374 5.40 -1.66 15.64
CA PRO A 374 4.76 -2.96 15.92
C PRO A 374 4.28 -3.75 14.69
N CYS A 375 4.58 -3.28 13.49
CA CYS A 375 4.17 -3.85 12.20
C CYS A 375 5.32 -4.45 11.36
N LEU A 376 6.59 -4.32 11.80
CA LEU A 376 7.72 -4.97 11.12
C LEU A 376 8.11 -6.26 11.86
N PRO A 377 8.28 -7.38 11.15
CA PRO A 377 8.73 -8.63 11.75
C PRO A 377 10.15 -8.48 12.33
N GLU A 378 10.44 -9.09 13.48
CA GLU A 378 11.75 -8.96 14.14
C GLU A 378 12.87 -9.54 13.27
N ASN A 379 13.97 -8.80 13.16
CA ASN A 379 15.18 -9.31 12.53
C ASN A 379 15.77 -10.46 13.37
N PRO A 380 16.39 -11.49 12.76
CA PRO A 380 17.18 -12.46 13.51
C PRO A 380 18.25 -11.74 14.34
N THR A 381 18.55 -12.26 15.53
CA THR A 381 19.48 -11.64 16.47
C THR A 381 20.84 -11.41 15.81
N GLY A 382 21.30 -10.16 15.82
CA GLY A 382 22.66 -9.79 15.37
C GLY A 382 22.83 -9.51 13.87
N ILE A 383 21.76 -9.44 13.06
CA ILE A 383 21.89 -9.15 11.61
C ILE A 383 20.83 -8.17 11.08
N THR A 384 21.22 -7.21 10.24
CA THR A 384 20.29 -6.27 9.58
C THR A 384 19.45 -6.95 8.49
N PHE A 385 18.31 -6.38 8.08
CA PHE A 385 17.51 -6.93 6.98
C PHE A 385 18.28 -6.93 5.66
N VAL A 386 19.03 -5.87 5.39
CA VAL A 386 19.87 -5.75 4.19
C VAL A 386 20.95 -6.84 4.17
N GLU A 387 21.62 -7.08 5.30
CA GLU A 387 22.64 -8.13 5.39
C GLU A 387 22.04 -9.53 5.29
N LEU A 388 20.87 -9.75 5.89
CA LEU A 388 20.15 -11.02 5.80
C LEU A 388 19.75 -11.35 4.36
N ASP A 389 19.23 -10.37 3.61
CA ASP A 389 18.84 -10.53 2.20
C ASP A 389 20.07 -10.82 1.33
N ALA A 390 21.18 -10.11 1.56
CA ALA A 390 22.44 -10.36 0.86
C ALA A 390 23.03 -11.75 1.17
N LYS A 391 22.96 -12.20 2.43
CA LYS A 391 23.39 -13.56 2.81
C LYS A 391 22.47 -14.62 2.18
N LEU A 392 21.16 -14.39 2.16
CA LEU A 392 20.20 -15.30 1.52
C LEU A 392 20.49 -15.44 0.02
N GLU A 393 20.71 -14.33 -0.68
CA GLU A 393 21.03 -14.36 -2.11
C GLU A 393 22.32 -15.15 -2.38
N LYS A 394 23.36 -14.96 -1.55
CA LYS A 394 24.62 -15.72 -1.64
C LYS A 394 24.40 -17.21 -1.38
N TRP A 395 23.65 -17.55 -0.33
CA TRP A 395 23.36 -18.94 0.05
C TRP A 395 22.56 -19.66 -1.04
N VAL A 396 21.53 -19.01 -1.60
CA VAL A 396 20.71 -19.56 -2.69
C VAL A 396 21.55 -19.81 -3.95
N LYS A 397 22.49 -18.91 -4.27
CA LYS A 397 23.44 -19.12 -5.38
C LYS A 397 24.37 -20.30 -5.09
N TYR A 398 24.89 -20.40 -3.87
CA TYR A 398 25.81 -21.45 -3.45
C TYR A 398 25.18 -22.85 -3.52
N PHE A 399 23.92 -22.99 -3.07
CA PHE A 399 23.16 -24.24 -3.14
C PHE A 399 22.36 -24.41 -4.45
N GLY A 400 22.61 -23.61 -5.49
CA GLY A 400 21.79 -23.60 -6.71
C GLY A 400 21.63 -24.98 -7.37
N SER A 401 22.72 -25.71 -7.55
CA SER A 401 22.71 -27.08 -8.09
C SER A 401 22.01 -28.06 -7.14
N THR A 402 22.20 -27.89 -5.83
CA THR A 402 21.57 -28.70 -4.79
C THR A 402 20.05 -28.55 -4.80
N LEU A 403 19.58 -27.30 -4.86
CA LEU A 403 18.17 -26.96 -4.95
C LEU A 403 17.55 -27.47 -6.26
N MET A 404 18.28 -27.40 -7.38
CA MET A 404 17.81 -27.94 -8.66
C MET A 404 17.60 -29.45 -8.59
N TYR A 405 18.60 -30.20 -8.14
CA TYR A 405 18.52 -31.65 -7.96
C TYR A 405 17.36 -32.03 -7.04
N SER A 406 17.29 -31.41 -5.86
CA SER A 406 16.23 -31.69 -4.89
C SER A 406 14.85 -31.39 -5.46
N THR A 407 14.70 -30.32 -6.25
CA THR A 407 13.45 -29.99 -6.92
C THR A 407 13.05 -31.09 -7.93
N ILE A 408 13.99 -31.58 -8.74
CA ILE A 408 13.73 -32.65 -9.73
C ILE A 408 13.22 -33.92 -9.04
N HIS A 409 13.87 -34.32 -7.95
CA HIS A 409 13.55 -35.56 -7.24
C HIS A 409 12.30 -35.43 -6.36
N ALA A 410 12.10 -34.29 -5.69
CA ALA A 410 10.91 -34.01 -4.90
C ALA A 410 9.63 -34.00 -5.76
N LEU A 411 9.71 -33.37 -6.94
CA LEU A 411 8.60 -33.35 -7.89
C LEU A 411 8.42 -34.68 -8.64
N LYS A 412 9.29 -35.66 -8.41
CA LYS A 412 9.31 -36.97 -9.08
C LYS A 412 9.34 -36.85 -10.61
N LEU A 413 10.03 -35.85 -11.16
CA LEU A 413 10.00 -35.57 -12.61
C LEU A 413 10.47 -36.73 -13.51
N PRO A 414 11.44 -37.57 -13.10
CA PRO A 414 11.81 -38.74 -13.90
C PRO A 414 10.66 -39.74 -14.09
N LEU A 415 9.73 -39.81 -13.14
CA LEU A 415 8.58 -40.71 -13.15
C LEU A 415 7.31 -40.01 -13.67
N TYR A 416 7.11 -38.76 -13.30
CA TYR A 416 5.90 -37.98 -13.59
C TYR A 416 6.25 -36.54 -13.99
N PHE A 417 6.65 -36.40 -15.25
CA PHE A 417 7.03 -35.11 -15.85
C PHE A 417 5.97 -33.99 -15.72
N PRO A 418 4.63 -34.24 -15.81
CA PRO A 418 3.63 -33.17 -15.71
C PRO A 418 3.64 -32.40 -14.39
N ARG A 419 4.21 -32.95 -13.31
CA ARG A 419 4.35 -32.23 -12.02
C ARG A 419 5.16 -30.95 -12.12
N ALA A 420 6.04 -30.84 -13.11
CA ALA A 420 6.79 -29.62 -13.40
C ALA A 420 5.90 -28.39 -13.63
N ARG A 421 4.63 -28.56 -14.05
CA ARG A 421 3.69 -27.44 -14.26
C ARG A 421 2.79 -27.12 -13.08
N THR A 422 2.60 -28.06 -12.15
CA THR A 422 1.57 -27.97 -11.10
C THR A 422 2.14 -27.76 -9.70
N HIS A 423 3.40 -28.13 -9.48
CA HIS A 423 4.04 -28.09 -8.17
C HIS A 423 5.38 -27.32 -8.21
N LEU A 424 5.84 -26.94 -7.02
CA LEU A 424 7.16 -26.38 -6.73
C LEU A 424 7.70 -27.00 -5.42
N LEU A 425 9.00 -26.88 -5.19
CA LEU A 425 9.62 -27.28 -3.92
C LEU A 425 9.61 -26.08 -2.96
N ARG A 426 8.94 -26.18 -1.81
CA ARG A 426 9.02 -25.17 -0.74
C ARG A 426 10.17 -25.54 0.19
N VAL A 427 11.07 -24.57 0.41
CA VAL A 427 12.24 -24.71 1.28
C VAL A 427 12.19 -23.57 2.29
N VAL A 428 12.03 -23.87 3.57
CA VAL A 428 12.04 -22.89 4.65
C VAL A 428 13.38 -22.94 5.33
N VAL A 429 14.02 -21.77 5.43
CA VAL A 429 15.33 -21.62 6.03
C VAL A 429 15.29 -20.58 7.15
N VAL A 430 16.12 -20.79 8.16
CA VAL A 430 16.27 -19.89 9.31
C VAL A 430 17.72 -19.48 9.40
N TYR A 431 17.97 -18.19 9.67
CA TYR A 431 19.33 -17.67 9.82
C TYR A 431 20.07 -18.40 10.95
N ASN A 432 21.26 -18.90 10.64
CA ASN A 432 22.14 -19.54 11.60
C ASN A 432 23.13 -18.48 12.12
N PRO A 433 23.08 -18.07 13.40
CA PRO A 433 24.06 -17.13 13.96
C PRO A 433 25.47 -17.74 14.03
N ASP A 434 25.58 -19.05 14.20
CA ASP A 434 26.83 -19.81 14.35
C ASP A 434 27.34 -20.31 12.99
N ASN A 435 27.44 -19.39 12.02
CA ASN A 435 27.81 -19.72 10.64
C ASN A 435 29.32 -19.57 10.33
N ASP A 436 30.11 -19.00 11.26
CA ASP A 436 31.56 -18.76 11.11
C ASP A 436 31.95 -18.00 9.81
N GLY A 437 31.03 -17.24 9.22
CA GLY A 437 31.22 -16.59 7.92
C GLY A 437 31.17 -17.53 6.72
N ASN A 438 30.91 -18.83 6.92
CA ASN A 438 30.81 -19.81 5.85
C ASN A 438 29.45 -19.71 5.14
N VAL A 439 29.48 -19.45 3.83
CA VAL A 439 28.27 -19.33 2.99
C VAL A 439 27.37 -20.55 3.10
N GLY A 440 27.94 -21.76 3.18
CA GLY A 440 27.19 -23.00 3.30
C GLY A 440 26.37 -23.10 4.59
N ARG A 441 26.82 -22.43 5.67
CA ARG A 441 26.20 -22.47 7.00
C ARG A 441 25.38 -21.24 7.35
N PHE A 442 25.19 -20.28 6.45
CA PHE A 442 24.41 -19.06 6.74
C PHE A 442 22.98 -19.34 7.22
N PHE A 443 22.39 -20.44 6.76
CA PHE A 443 21.03 -20.82 7.12
C PHE A 443 20.91 -22.31 7.41
N ASN A 444 20.05 -22.63 8.37
CA ASN A 444 19.61 -23.99 8.69
C ASN A 444 18.29 -24.29 7.99
N LEU A 445 18.09 -25.55 7.59
CA LEU A 445 16.85 -26.01 6.99
C LEU A 445 15.80 -26.25 8.10
N ASP A 446 14.69 -25.52 8.05
CA ASP A 446 13.56 -25.65 8.98
C ASP A 446 12.55 -26.68 8.43
N GLU A 447 12.02 -26.43 7.23
CA GLU A 447 10.97 -27.23 6.62
C GLU A 447 11.21 -27.40 5.13
N VAL A 448 10.90 -28.57 4.58
CA VAL A 448 10.93 -28.81 3.13
C VAL A 448 9.72 -29.63 2.72
N GLU A 449 8.98 -29.14 1.73
CA GLU A 449 7.76 -29.81 1.27
C GLU A 449 7.49 -29.56 -0.22
N VAL A 450 6.73 -30.46 -0.84
CA VAL A 450 6.24 -30.27 -2.21
C VAL A 450 4.92 -29.52 -2.16
N MET A 451 4.86 -28.35 -2.80
CA MET A 451 3.72 -27.45 -2.72
C MET A 451 3.07 -27.24 -4.10
N PRO A 452 1.73 -27.37 -4.23
CA PRO A 452 1.01 -26.96 -5.44
C PRO A 452 1.11 -25.44 -5.67
N LEU A 453 1.25 -25.01 -6.93
CA LEU A 453 1.34 -23.57 -7.26
C LEU A 453 0.09 -22.78 -6.85
N GLU A 454 -1.06 -23.43 -6.85
CA GLU A 454 -2.31 -22.80 -6.39
C GLU A 454 -2.27 -22.46 -4.91
N LEU A 455 -1.61 -23.30 -4.11
CA LEU A 455 -1.43 -23.06 -2.68
C LEU A 455 -0.35 -22.00 -2.45
N ALA A 456 0.77 -22.07 -3.19
CA ALA A 456 1.83 -21.07 -3.14
C ALA A 456 1.29 -19.64 -3.43
N GLY A 457 0.46 -19.49 -4.47
CA GLY A 457 -0.15 -18.21 -4.82
C GLY A 457 -1.18 -17.67 -3.81
N ARG A 458 -1.52 -18.44 -2.76
CA ARG A 458 -2.41 -18.03 -1.66
C ARG A 458 -1.68 -17.62 -0.38
N ILE A 459 -0.36 -17.84 -0.29
CA ILE A 459 0.43 -17.57 0.93
C ILE A 459 0.45 -16.07 1.24
N ASP A 460 0.93 -15.27 0.30
CA ASP A 460 0.95 -13.82 0.40
C ASP A 460 0.99 -13.17 -1.00
N SER A 461 0.85 -11.85 -1.05
CA SER A 461 0.84 -11.09 -2.31
C SER A 461 2.18 -11.13 -3.07
N ALA A 462 3.31 -11.21 -2.37
CA ALA A 462 4.63 -11.28 -2.98
C ALA A 462 4.87 -12.67 -3.61
N CYS A 463 4.49 -13.74 -2.90
CA CYS A 463 4.50 -15.11 -3.38
C CYS A 463 3.60 -15.27 -4.61
N LYS A 464 2.40 -14.65 -4.60
CA LYS A 464 1.53 -14.64 -5.78
C LYS A 464 2.20 -14.01 -6.99
N MET A 465 2.79 -12.82 -6.83
CA MET A 465 3.50 -12.15 -7.93
C MET A 465 4.64 -13.01 -8.48
N SER A 466 5.44 -13.62 -7.60
CA SER A 466 6.53 -14.50 -7.99
C SER A 466 6.02 -15.77 -8.70
N VAL A 467 4.89 -16.33 -8.26
CA VAL A 467 4.24 -17.48 -8.93
C VAL A 467 3.70 -17.11 -10.30
N ASP A 468 3.08 -15.94 -10.45
CA ASP A 468 2.57 -15.45 -11.74
C ASP A 468 3.74 -15.18 -12.72
N GLN A 469 4.86 -14.66 -12.23
CA GLN A 469 6.09 -14.52 -13.00
C GLN A 469 6.64 -15.90 -13.43
N LEU A 470 6.67 -16.88 -12.53
CA LEU A 470 7.10 -18.25 -12.85
C LEU A 470 6.21 -18.90 -13.92
N ARG A 471 4.88 -18.68 -13.88
CA ARG A 471 3.96 -19.15 -14.93
C ARG A 471 4.32 -18.56 -16.29
N SER A 472 4.54 -17.25 -16.34
CA SER A 472 4.95 -16.55 -17.56
C SER A 472 6.27 -17.10 -18.11
N MET A 473 7.25 -17.35 -17.25
CA MET A 473 8.54 -17.94 -17.64
C MET A 473 8.40 -19.36 -18.19
N ARG A 474 7.48 -20.16 -17.63
CA ARG A 474 7.20 -21.52 -18.12
C ARG A 474 6.58 -21.48 -19.51
N GLU A 475 5.54 -20.68 -19.70
CA GLU A 475 4.87 -20.52 -20.99
C GLU A 475 5.85 -20.09 -22.09
N GLU A 476 6.73 -19.13 -21.80
CA GLU A 476 7.74 -18.67 -22.75
C GLU A 476 8.82 -19.73 -23.04
N SER A 477 9.34 -20.40 -22.01
CA SER A 477 10.34 -21.45 -22.21
C SER A 477 9.78 -22.63 -23.02
N GLU A 478 8.50 -22.94 -22.84
CA GLU A 478 7.78 -23.94 -23.60
C GLU A 478 7.53 -23.49 -25.05
N SER A 479 7.06 -22.26 -25.27
CA SER A 479 6.81 -21.73 -26.62
C SER A 479 8.07 -21.68 -27.47
N ASP A 480 9.22 -21.40 -26.83
CA ASP A 480 10.51 -21.32 -27.49
C ASP A 480 11.18 -22.70 -27.66
N GLY A 481 10.51 -23.79 -27.27
CA GLY A 481 11.04 -25.15 -27.38
C GLY A 481 12.22 -25.45 -26.44
N ARG A 482 12.46 -24.61 -25.43
CA ARG A 482 13.60 -24.73 -24.50
C ARG A 482 13.37 -25.73 -23.37
N GLY A 483 12.17 -26.28 -23.25
CA GLY A 483 11.78 -27.20 -22.17
C GLY A 483 11.09 -26.50 -21.00
N LEU A 484 10.78 -27.26 -19.96
CA LEU A 484 10.07 -26.78 -18.78
C LEU A 484 10.99 -26.02 -17.83
N VAL A 485 10.36 -25.14 -17.04
CA VAL A 485 10.97 -24.45 -15.91
C VAL A 485 10.36 -24.97 -14.62
N VAL A 486 11.14 -25.63 -13.78
CA VAL A 486 10.74 -25.97 -12.41
C VAL A 486 11.30 -24.95 -11.43
N ALA A 487 10.83 -24.94 -10.18
CA ALA A 487 11.33 -23.95 -9.23
C ALA A 487 11.32 -24.45 -7.79
N ALA A 488 12.28 -23.93 -7.02
CA ALA A 488 12.26 -23.95 -5.57
C ALA A 488 11.83 -22.57 -5.05
N ALA A 489 10.86 -22.54 -4.14
CA ALA A 489 10.47 -21.34 -3.40
C ALA A 489 11.17 -21.36 -2.04
N VAL A 490 12.17 -20.50 -1.87
CA VAL A 490 12.96 -20.37 -0.64
C VAL A 490 12.34 -19.31 0.23
N PHE A 491 11.89 -19.70 1.43
CA PHE A 491 11.30 -18.83 2.44
C PHE A 491 12.30 -18.63 3.56
N CYS A 492 12.70 -17.38 3.80
CA CYS A 492 13.50 -17.00 4.95
C CYS A 492 12.69 -16.00 5.77
N LYS A 493 12.08 -16.41 6.88
CA LYS A 493 11.40 -15.44 7.75
C LYS A 493 12.48 -14.51 8.33
N PRO A 494 12.31 -13.17 8.27
CA PRO A 494 11.12 -12.42 7.88
C PRO A 494 11.14 -11.81 6.46
N LEU A 495 12.10 -12.19 5.62
CA LEU A 495 12.19 -11.75 4.23
C LEU A 495 11.05 -12.32 3.36
N ALA A 496 10.88 -11.70 2.20
CA ALA A 496 9.97 -12.21 1.17
C ALA A 496 10.48 -13.53 0.57
N VAL A 497 9.57 -14.28 -0.05
CA VAL A 497 9.92 -15.52 -0.76
C VAL A 497 10.81 -15.25 -1.97
N GLN A 498 11.88 -16.02 -2.12
CA GLN A 498 12.71 -16.03 -3.31
C GLN A 498 12.40 -17.27 -4.15
N ILE A 499 11.81 -17.09 -5.33
CA ILE A 499 11.60 -18.17 -6.29
C ILE A 499 12.84 -18.33 -7.14
N VAL A 500 13.39 -19.55 -7.14
CA VAL A 500 14.59 -19.95 -7.88
C VAL A 500 14.17 -20.83 -9.05
N PRO A 501 14.11 -20.29 -10.28
CA PRO A 501 13.70 -21.04 -11.46
C PRO A 501 14.87 -21.85 -12.06
N PHE A 502 14.58 -23.10 -12.41
CA PHE A 502 15.49 -24.02 -13.09
C PHE A 502 14.88 -24.42 -14.44
N GLY A 503 15.44 -23.89 -15.52
CA GLY A 503 14.98 -24.12 -16.90
C GLY A 503 15.66 -25.29 -17.59
N SER A 504 15.39 -25.43 -18.90
CA SER A 504 16.00 -26.47 -19.74
C SER A 504 15.64 -27.91 -19.35
N ILE A 505 14.53 -28.10 -18.63
CA ILE A 505 14.09 -29.41 -18.16
C ILE A 505 13.22 -30.08 -19.23
N THR A 506 13.78 -31.07 -19.94
CA THR A 506 13.08 -31.78 -21.02
C THR A 506 12.68 -33.20 -20.61
N GLY A 507 11.54 -33.68 -21.10
CA GLY A 507 11.04 -35.03 -20.83
C GLY A 507 12.06 -36.14 -21.17
N PRO A 508 12.69 -36.12 -22.36
CA PRO A 508 13.73 -37.10 -22.72
C PRO A 508 14.95 -37.07 -21.79
N HIS A 509 15.37 -35.89 -21.33
CA HIS A 509 16.48 -35.79 -20.37
C HIS A 509 16.07 -36.33 -18.99
N MET A 510 14.86 -36.03 -18.50
CA MET A 510 14.35 -36.54 -17.23
C MET A 510 14.22 -38.06 -17.19
N LYS A 511 13.86 -38.71 -18.31
CA LYS A 511 13.78 -40.18 -18.39
C LYS A 511 15.11 -40.90 -18.19
N ARG A 512 16.25 -40.21 -18.42
CA ARG A 512 17.60 -40.77 -18.21
C ARG A 512 18.09 -40.64 -16.77
N ILE A 513 17.40 -39.84 -15.95
CA ILE A 513 17.77 -39.61 -14.55
C ILE A 513 17.07 -40.67 -13.69
N LYS A 514 17.80 -41.36 -12.81
CA LYS A 514 17.20 -42.29 -11.85
C LYS A 514 16.54 -41.49 -10.73
N TRP A 515 15.27 -41.78 -10.42
CA TRP A 515 14.61 -41.17 -9.26
C TRP A 515 15.25 -41.67 -7.95
N VAL A 516 15.43 -40.75 -6.99
CA VAL A 516 16.01 -41.00 -5.68
C VAL A 516 14.96 -40.67 -4.63
N GLU A 517 14.62 -41.66 -3.81
CA GLU A 517 13.59 -41.52 -2.77
C GLU A 517 14.07 -40.67 -1.59
N ASN A 518 15.33 -40.85 -1.17
CA ASN A 518 15.95 -40.16 -0.03
C ASN A 518 16.45 -38.74 -0.36
N TRP A 519 15.88 -38.08 -1.37
CA TRP A 519 16.29 -36.72 -1.79
C TRP A 519 16.21 -35.70 -0.65
N GLU A 520 15.23 -35.85 0.24
CA GLU A 520 15.03 -34.95 1.39
C GLU A 520 16.20 -35.06 2.38
N LYS A 521 16.61 -36.30 2.71
CA LYS A 521 17.75 -36.56 3.58
C LYS A 521 19.05 -36.03 2.98
N ASN A 522 19.22 -36.16 1.66
CA ASN A 522 20.38 -35.63 0.95
C ASN A 522 20.42 -34.10 1.02
N LEU A 523 19.29 -33.43 0.74
CA LEU A 523 19.20 -31.97 0.85
C LEU A 523 19.53 -31.49 2.26
N ARG A 524 18.94 -32.14 3.28
CA ARG A 524 19.18 -31.82 4.68
C ARG A 524 20.66 -32.00 5.04
N GLY A 525 21.27 -33.12 4.66
CA GLY A 525 22.69 -33.37 4.90
C GLY A 525 23.61 -32.35 4.22
N CYS A 526 23.32 -31.95 2.97
CA CYS A 526 24.08 -30.89 2.29
C CYS A 526 24.01 -29.55 3.03
N ILE A 527 22.83 -29.16 3.52
CA ILE A 527 22.63 -27.90 4.24
C ILE A 527 23.29 -27.96 5.62
N GLU A 528 23.14 -29.06 6.37
CA GLU A 528 23.72 -29.25 7.70
C GLU A 528 25.26 -29.27 7.67
N THR A 529 25.85 -29.92 6.66
CA THR A 529 27.31 -29.95 6.48
C THR A 529 27.87 -28.65 5.88
N GLY A 530 27.00 -27.81 5.29
CA GLY A 530 27.39 -26.64 4.52
C GLY A 530 28.08 -26.97 3.20
N ASN A 531 27.97 -28.21 2.71
CA ASN A 531 28.59 -28.67 1.47
C ASN A 531 27.51 -28.87 0.37
N PRO A 532 27.57 -28.12 -0.74
CA PRO A 532 26.56 -28.20 -1.80
C PRO A 532 26.77 -29.43 -2.71
N ASN A 533 27.91 -30.12 -2.60
CA ASN A 533 28.22 -31.27 -3.43
C ASN A 533 27.41 -32.49 -2.99
N PHE A 534 26.77 -33.14 -3.96
CA PHE A 534 26.14 -34.43 -3.77
C PHE A 534 27.22 -35.50 -3.73
N GLU A 535 27.60 -35.93 -2.54
CA GLU A 535 28.17 -37.26 -2.37
C GLU A 535 27.00 -38.23 -2.18
N PRO A 536 26.69 -39.09 -3.16
CA PRO A 536 25.67 -40.11 -2.96
C PRO A 536 26.12 -41.01 -1.81
N ALA A 537 25.32 -41.03 -0.74
CA ALA A 537 25.47 -41.97 0.38
C ALA A 537 25.23 -43.42 -0.07
#